data_AF-A0A3M2C266-F1
#
_entry.id   AF-A0A3M2C266-F1
#
_cell.length_a   1.000
_cell.length_b   1.000
_cell.length_c   1.000
_cell.angle_alpha   90.00
_cell.angle_beta   90.00
_cell.angle_gamma   90.00
#
_symmetry.space_group_name_H-M   'P 1'
#
loop_
_entity.id
_entity.type
_entity.pdbx_description
1 polymer ?
#
loop_
_entity_poly.entity_id
_entity_poly.type
_entity_poly.pdbx_seq_one_letter_code
_entity_poly.pdbx_strand_id
1 'polypeptide(L)'
;MTIPARFWIQAAEGAAGGHGAFEPVLPGLIVLLPLIGFLLNGALALTAGGRAAAAVRRGEAHDPFAGGRPLTHSLPSWIGPGVMLAAFALAVANFVGMAGAELHEPVIREYWTWMATGTFRVAAAIQLDQLSMVMMLIVTGVGFLIHVFSVGYMRDDPGYPRYFAYLNLFVFFMLTLVMGASYPVLFVGWEGVGLCSY
;
A
#
# COMPACT_ATOMS: atom_id res chain seq x y z
N MET A 1 30.33 12.62 48.70
CA MET A 1 30.73 12.52 47.29
C MET A 1 29.49 12.89 46.46
N THR A 2 29.32 14.17 46.11
CA THR A 2 28.11 14.69 45.45
C THR A 2 28.38 14.86 43.97
N ILE A 3 27.64 14.12 43.13
CA ILE A 3 27.72 14.24 41.67
C ILE A 3 27.20 15.64 41.30
N PRO A 4 27.99 16.47 40.60
CA PRO A 4 27.62 17.86 40.34
C PRO A 4 26.48 17.93 39.33
N ALA A 5 25.50 18.82 39.55
CA ALA A 5 24.27 18.93 38.74
C ALA A 5 24.51 19.05 37.21
N ARG A 6 25.64 19.64 36.82
CA ARG A 6 26.12 19.69 35.41
C ARG A 6 26.26 18.32 34.75
N PHE A 7 26.54 17.26 35.52
CA PHE A 7 26.63 15.89 35.01
C PHE A 7 25.27 15.36 34.56
N TRP A 8 24.20 15.66 35.32
CA TRP A 8 22.84 15.28 34.93
C TRP A 8 22.33 16.12 33.76
N ILE A 9 22.76 17.39 33.66
CA ILE A 9 22.43 18.26 32.53
C ILE A 9 23.12 17.77 31.25
N GLN A 10 24.42 17.45 31.30
CA GLN A 10 25.14 16.87 30.15
C GLN A 10 24.66 15.46 29.78
N ALA A 11 24.25 14.65 30.75
CA ALA A 11 23.65 13.33 30.48
C ALA A 11 22.25 13.47 29.84
N ALA A 12 21.47 14.48 30.23
CA ALA A 12 20.18 14.78 29.61
C ALA A 12 20.34 15.39 28.21
N GLU A 13 21.30 16.30 28.00
CA GLU A 13 21.64 16.86 26.69
C GLU A 13 22.22 15.81 25.74
N GLY A 14 23.04 14.88 26.26
CA GLY A 14 23.58 13.74 25.51
C GLY A 14 22.53 12.68 25.17
N ALA A 15 21.50 12.51 26.00
CA ALA A 15 20.35 11.65 25.70
C ALA A 15 19.36 12.30 24.73
N ALA A 16 19.26 13.63 24.72
CA ALA A 16 18.48 14.41 23.75
C ALA A 16 19.20 14.58 22.40
N GLY A 17 20.49 14.25 22.30
CA GLY A 17 21.33 14.39 21.11
C GLY A 17 21.06 13.38 19.98
N GLY A 18 19.95 12.63 20.04
CA GLY A 18 19.58 11.62 19.04
C GLY A 18 18.29 11.89 18.26
N HIS A 19 17.66 13.07 18.41
CA HIS A 19 16.44 13.39 17.67
C HIS A 19 16.78 13.90 16.26
N GLY A 20 17.21 12.98 15.40
CA GLY A 20 17.29 13.25 13.97
C GLY A 20 15.91 13.63 13.44
N ALA A 21 15.86 14.57 12.49
CA ALA A 21 14.65 14.87 11.74
C ALA A 21 14.09 13.58 11.12
N PHE A 22 12.77 13.39 11.17
CA PHE A 22 12.13 12.22 10.58
C PHE A 22 12.31 12.22 9.06
N GLU A 23 13.13 11.30 8.55
CA GLU A 23 13.31 11.08 7.12
C GLU A 23 12.53 9.83 6.70
N PRO A 24 11.41 9.98 5.96
CA PRO A 24 10.59 8.83 5.61
C PRO A 24 11.29 7.89 4.63
N VAL A 25 11.23 6.61 4.93
CA VAL A 25 11.83 5.54 4.14
C VAL A 25 10.89 5.16 3.00
N LEU A 26 11.23 5.56 1.78
CA LEU A 26 10.56 5.19 0.53
C LEU A 26 9.02 5.26 0.58
N PRO A 27 8.42 6.39 0.99
CA PRO A 27 6.98 6.46 1.26
C PRO A 27 6.11 6.23 0.02
N GLY A 28 6.57 6.63 -1.17
CA GLY A 28 5.87 6.34 -2.42
C GLY A 28 5.80 4.84 -2.75
N LEU A 29 6.78 4.05 -2.29
CA LEU A 29 6.79 2.61 -2.55
C LEU A 29 5.67 1.89 -1.78
N ILE A 30 5.25 2.41 -0.62
CA ILE A 30 4.13 1.87 0.16
C ILE A 30 2.85 1.85 -0.69
N VAL A 31 2.61 2.93 -1.44
CA VAL A 31 1.46 3.04 -2.35
C VAL A 31 1.67 2.20 -3.61
N LEU A 32 2.88 2.20 -4.18
CA LEU A 32 3.14 1.50 -5.46
C LEU A 32 3.17 -0.02 -5.34
N LEU A 33 3.47 -0.58 -4.17
CA LEU A 33 3.55 -2.04 -3.98
C LEU A 33 2.21 -2.75 -4.28
N PRO A 34 1.06 -2.35 -3.70
CA PRO A 34 -0.24 -2.88 -4.09
C PRO A 34 -0.54 -2.66 -5.57
N LEU A 35 -0.16 -1.52 -6.16
CA LEU A 35 -0.36 -1.28 -7.59
C LEU A 35 0.42 -2.27 -8.46
N ILE A 36 1.66 -2.58 -8.11
CA ILE A 36 2.46 -3.63 -8.78
C ILE A 36 1.76 -4.98 -8.65
N GLY A 37 1.25 -5.32 -7.47
CA GLY A 37 0.46 -6.53 -7.25
C GLY A 37 -0.80 -6.58 -8.12
N PHE A 38 -1.51 -5.46 -8.28
CA PHE A 38 -2.65 -5.33 -9.18
C PHE A 38 -2.25 -5.58 -10.65
N LEU A 39 -1.17 -4.97 -11.13
CA LEU A 39 -0.73 -5.13 -12.52
C LEU A 39 -0.32 -6.57 -12.83
N LEU A 40 0.41 -7.22 -11.93
CA LEU A 40 0.84 -8.61 -12.09
C LEU A 40 -0.35 -9.58 -12.08
N ASN A 41 -1.23 -9.46 -11.07
CA ASN A 41 -2.41 -10.32 -10.96
C ASN A 41 -3.45 -10.02 -12.06
N GLY A 42 -3.58 -8.76 -12.46
CA GLY A 42 -4.47 -8.28 -13.51
C GLY A 42 -4.05 -8.77 -14.90
N ALA A 43 -2.76 -8.74 -15.22
CA ALA A 43 -2.23 -9.33 -16.46
C ALA A 43 -2.52 -10.84 -16.52
N LEU A 44 -2.35 -11.54 -15.40
CA LEU A 44 -2.70 -12.96 -15.30
C LEU A 44 -4.21 -13.20 -15.44
N ALA A 45 -5.04 -12.34 -14.85
CA ALA A 45 -6.49 -12.42 -14.96
C ALA A 45 -6.98 -12.20 -16.40
N LEU A 46 -6.44 -11.21 -17.12
CA LEU A 46 -6.80 -10.92 -18.50
C LEU A 46 -6.38 -12.05 -19.45
N THR A 47 -5.18 -12.59 -19.27
CA THR A 47 -4.71 -13.72 -20.10
C THR A 47 -5.51 -15.00 -19.84
N ALA A 48 -5.87 -15.28 -18.58
CA ALA A 48 -6.74 -16.40 -18.24
C ALA A 48 -8.16 -16.22 -18.81
N GLY A 49 -8.74 -15.03 -18.64
CA GLY A 49 -10.06 -14.69 -19.18
C GLY A 49 -10.13 -14.77 -20.71
N GLY A 50 -9.09 -14.31 -21.40
CA GLY A 50 -8.99 -14.41 -22.86
C GLY A 50 -8.95 -15.86 -23.36
N ARG A 51 -8.21 -16.74 -22.67
CA ARG A 51 -8.17 -18.18 -22.99
C ARG A 51 -9.53 -18.86 -22.76
N ALA A 52 -10.18 -18.56 -21.64
CA ALA A 52 -11.51 -19.06 -21.34
C ALA A 52 -12.55 -18.61 -22.38
N ALA A 53 -12.55 -17.32 -22.73
CA ALA A 53 -13.45 -16.78 -23.75
C ALA A 53 -13.21 -17.41 -25.13
N ALA A 54 -11.96 -17.69 -25.49
CA ALA A 54 -11.63 -18.36 -26.75
C ALA A 54 -12.11 -19.83 -26.77
N ALA A 55 -12.02 -20.56 -25.65
CA ALA A 55 -12.54 -21.93 -25.53
C ALA A 55 -14.07 -21.98 -25.66
N VAL A 56 -14.77 -21.07 -24.99
CA VAL A 56 -16.23 -20.95 -25.10
C VAL A 56 -16.66 -20.64 -26.54
N ARG A 57 -15.93 -19.76 -27.25
CA ARG A 57 -16.19 -19.45 -28.68
C ARG A 57 -16.01 -20.66 -29.60
N ARG A 58 -15.19 -21.64 -29.21
CA ARG A 58 -14.97 -22.89 -29.95
C ARG A 58 -15.97 -24.00 -29.59
N GLY A 59 -16.88 -23.75 -28.65
CA GLY A 59 -17.82 -24.76 -28.14
C GLY A 59 -17.15 -25.82 -27.25
N GLU A 60 -15.93 -25.56 -26.77
CA GLU A 60 -15.20 -26.48 -25.88
C GLU A 60 -15.72 -26.34 -24.44
N ALA A 61 -15.88 -27.46 -23.75
CA ALA A 61 -16.07 -27.45 -22.30
C ALA A 61 -14.79 -26.93 -21.64
N HIS A 62 -14.81 -25.68 -21.16
CA HIS A 62 -13.69 -25.11 -20.43
C HIS A 62 -13.79 -25.50 -18.96
N ASP A 63 -13.00 -26.50 -18.55
CA ASP A 63 -12.74 -26.78 -17.14
C ASP A 63 -11.51 -25.97 -16.69
N PRO A 64 -11.68 -24.95 -15.82
CA PRO A 64 -10.58 -24.13 -15.31
C PRO A 64 -9.52 -24.92 -14.53
N PHE A 65 -9.85 -26.13 -14.09
CA PHE A 65 -9.03 -26.97 -13.21
C PHE A 65 -8.52 -28.25 -13.89
N ALA A 66 -8.79 -28.43 -15.19
CA ALA A 66 -8.30 -29.58 -15.93
C ALA A 66 -6.76 -29.58 -15.99
N GLY A 67 -6.12 -30.53 -15.28
CA GLY A 67 -4.67 -30.72 -15.28
C GLY A 67 -3.92 -30.31 -14.00
N GLY A 68 -4.62 -29.94 -12.91
CA GLY A 68 -4.02 -29.60 -11.61
C GLY A 68 -4.21 -28.13 -11.24
N ARG A 69 -3.55 -27.65 -10.16
CA ARG A 69 -3.68 -26.24 -9.74
C ARG A 69 -3.00 -25.33 -10.76
N PRO A 70 -3.76 -24.53 -11.53
CA PRO A 70 -3.18 -23.71 -12.58
C PRO A 70 -2.27 -22.61 -11.97
N LEU A 71 -1.31 -22.12 -12.76
CA LEU A 71 -0.44 -20.99 -12.39
C LEU A 71 -1.25 -19.73 -11.99
N THR A 72 -2.50 -19.64 -12.47
CA THR A 72 -3.50 -18.64 -12.11
C THR A 72 -3.90 -18.66 -10.63
N HIS A 73 -3.69 -19.76 -9.90
CA HIS A 73 -3.93 -19.85 -8.45
C HIS A 73 -2.63 -19.74 -7.65
N SER A 74 -1.51 -20.29 -8.16
CA SER A 74 -0.26 -20.30 -7.40
C SER A 74 0.40 -18.92 -7.32
N LEU A 75 0.47 -18.17 -8.42
CA LEU A 75 1.16 -16.87 -8.45
C LEU A 75 0.45 -15.79 -7.60
N PRO A 76 -0.88 -15.56 -7.70
CA PRO A 76 -1.55 -14.53 -6.91
C PRO A 76 -1.52 -14.82 -5.41
N SER A 77 -1.44 -16.10 -5.02
CA SER A 77 -1.33 -16.52 -3.61
C SER A 77 -0.05 -16.03 -2.93
N TRP A 78 1.02 -15.84 -3.70
CA TRP A 78 2.28 -15.29 -3.19
C TRP A 78 2.37 -13.78 -3.43
N ILE A 79 2.01 -13.33 -4.63
CA ILE A 79 2.15 -11.92 -5.03
C ILE A 79 1.23 -11.03 -4.19
N GLY A 80 -0.05 -11.40 -4.01
CA GLY A 80 -1.02 -10.59 -3.28
C GLY A 80 -0.60 -10.33 -1.82
N PRO A 81 -0.49 -11.37 -0.98
CA PRO A 81 -0.02 -11.20 0.39
C PRO A 81 1.42 -10.66 0.48
N GLY A 82 2.30 -11.01 -0.47
CA GLY A 82 3.69 -10.60 -0.47
C GLY A 82 3.88 -9.08 -0.63
N VAL A 83 3.18 -8.46 -1.58
CA VAL A 83 3.25 -6.99 -1.75
C VAL A 83 2.64 -6.25 -0.56
N MET A 84 1.60 -6.82 0.05
CA MET A 84 0.96 -6.27 1.24
C MET A 84 1.86 -6.36 2.48
N LEU A 85 2.55 -7.48 2.66
CA LEU A 85 3.53 -7.65 3.75
C LEU A 85 4.70 -6.67 3.59
N ALA A 86 5.20 -6.48 2.37
CA ALA A 86 6.25 -5.50 2.10
C ALA A 86 5.79 -4.06 2.39
N ALA A 87 4.56 -3.71 1.99
CA ALA A 87 3.97 -2.39 2.29
C ALA A 87 3.79 -2.19 3.80
N PHE A 88 3.32 -3.22 4.52
CA PHE A 88 3.19 -3.20 5.98
C PHE A 88 4.54 -3.03 6.68
N ALA A 89 5.58 -3.76 6.24
CA ALA A 89 6.92 -3.63 6.81
C ALA A 89 7.48 -2.21 6.62
N LEU A 90 7.28 -1.61 5.46
CA LEU A 90 7.65 -0.20 5.21
C LEU A 90 6.84 0.77 6.06
N ALA A 91 5.52 0.53 6.23
CA ALA A 91 4.68 1.35 7.09
C ALA A 91 5.14 1.28 8.57
N VAL A 92 5.48 0.08 9.07
CA VAL A 92 6.05 -0.11 10.41
C VAL A 92 7.39 0.60 10.55
N ALA A 93 8.29 0.48 9.56
CA ALA A 93 9.58 1.18 9.58
C ALA A 93 9.42 2.70 9.66
N ASN A 94 8.50 3.28 8.88
CA ASN A 94 8.18 4.70 8.92
C ASN A 94 7.53 5.10 10.26
N PHE A 95 6.61 4.29 10.80
CA PHE A 95 5.99 4.55 12.09
C PHE A 95 7.00 4.54 13.25
N VAL A 96 7.91 3.56 13.28
CA VAL A 96 8.97 3.48 14.31
C VAL A 96 9.95 4.64 14.17
N GLY A 97 10.35 4.99 12.94
CA GLY A 97 11.19 6.17 12.68
C GLY A 97 10.52 7.47 13.12
N MET A 98 9.20 7.55 12.95
CA MET A 98 8.39 8.71 13.36
C MET A 98 8.26 8.80 14.89
N ALA A 99 8.05 7.67 15.58
CA ALA A 99 7.86 7.63 17.02
C ALA A 99 9.08 8.09 17.84
N GLY A 100 10.28 8.01 17.25
CA GLY A 100 11.52 8.51 17.86
C GLY A 100 11.84 9.98 17.56
N ALA A 101 11.05 10.64 16.70
CA ALA A 101 11.29 12.00 16.22
C ALA A 101 10.26 12.99 16.77
N GLU A 102 10.68 14.21 17.08
CA GLU A 102 9.75 15.30 17.41
C GLU A 102 9.15 15.89 16.13
N LEU A 103 7.93 15.49 15.79
CA LEU A 103 7.21 16.05 14.64
C LEU A 103 6.23 17.13 15.08
N HIS A 104 6.59 18.37 14.78
CA HIS A 104 5.72 19.54 14.92
C HIS A 104 4.93 19.83 13.64
N GLU A 105 5.40 19.36 12.48
CA GLU A 105 4.77 19.59 11.17
C GLU A 105 4.69 18.29 10.34
N PRO A 106 3.68 18.17 9.46
CA PRO A 106 3.56 17.05 8.54
C PRO A 106 4.73 17.02 7.53
N VAL A 107 5.28 15.84 7.25
CA VAL A 107 6.30 15.69 6.20
C VAL A 107 5.60 15.51 4.85
N ILE A 108 5.77 16.49 3.96
CA ILE A 108 5.21 16.45 2.61
C ILE A 108 6.32 16.07 1.62
N ARG A 109 6.07 15.02 0.84
CA ARG A 109 6.92 14.62 -0.29
C ARG A 109 6.21 14.92 -1.59
N GLU A 110 6.69 15.95 -2.28
CA GLU A 110 6.23 16.29 -3.63
C GLU A 110 6.94 15.45 -4.69
N TYR A 111 6.17 14.93 -5.65
CA TYR A 111 6.73 14.18 -6.77
C TYR A 111 6.75 14.99 -8.06
N TRP A 112 5.61 15.54 -8.45
CA TRP A 112 5.49 16.45 -9.59
C TRP A 112 4.37 17.46 -9.38
N THR A 113 4.38 18.54 -10.15
CA THR A 113 3.24 19.48 -10.17
C THR A 113 2.14 18.90 -11.02
N TRP A 114 0.97 18.66 -10.43
CA TRP A 114 -0.16 18.04 -11.12
C TRP A 114 -1.02 19.08 -11.83
N MET A 115 -1.38 20.16 -11.14
CA MET A 115 -2.17 21.27 -11.69
C MET A 115 -1.50 22.59 -11.34
N ALA A 116 -1.36 23.48 -12.32
CA ALA A 116 -0.84 24.83 -12.12
C ALA A 116 -1.61 25.82 -12.98
N THR A 117 -2.35 26.74 -12.35
CA THR A 117 -3.12 27.78 -13.04
C THR A 117 -3.01 29.10 -12.27
N GLY A 118 -2.23 30.05 -12.79
CA GLY A 118 -2.00 31.33 -12.12
C GLY A 118 -1.34 31.14 -10.75
N THR A 119 -2.02 31.54 -9.68
CA THR A 119 -1.58 31.36 -8.28
C THR A 119 -1.97 30.01 -7.67
N PHE A 120 -2.87 29.25 -8.32
CA PHE A 120 -3.29 27.95 -7.83
C PHE A 120 -2.32 26.86 -8.31
N ARG A 121 -1.69 26.17 -7.36
CA ARG A 121 -0.75 25.08 -7.63
C ARG A 121 -1.08 23.89 -6.74
N VAL A 122 -1.26 22.73 -7.36
CA VAL A 122 -1.48 21.45 -6.69
C VAL A 122 -0.37 20.51 -7.13
N ALA A 123 0.42 20.05 -6.16
CA ALA A 123 1.40 19.00 -6.37
C ALA A 123 0.75 17.62 -6.21
N ALA A 124 1.16 16.67 -7.04
CA ALA A 124 1.02 15.26 -6.72
C ALA A 124 2.04 14.97 -5.61
N ALA A 125 1.56 15.03 -4.39
CA ALA A 125 2.37 14.93 -3.19
C ALA A 125 1.69 14.01 -2.18
N ILE A 126 2.51 13.33 -1.40
CA ILE A 126 2.07 12.53 -0.27
C ILE A 126 2.43 13.23 1.04
N GLN A 127 1.52 13.15 2.00
CA GLN A 127 1.66 13.71 3.33
C GLN A 127 1.83 12.57 4.33
N LEU A 128 2.77 12.77 5.25
CA LEU A 128 3.10 11.86 6.32
C LEU A 128 3.05 12.63 7.63
N ASP A 129 1.98 12.38 8.38
CA ASP A 129 1.76 12.87 9.74
C ASP A 129 1.35 11.72 10.66
N GLN A 130 1.11 12.03 11.93
CA GLN A 130 0.77 11.02 12.92
C GLN A 130 -0.49 10.24 12.56
N LEU A 131 -1.50 10.92 11.99
CA LEU A 131 -2.76 10.30 11.59
C LEU A 131 -2.57 9.37 10.39
N SER A 132 -1.89 9.84 9.36
CA SER A 132 -1.61 9.11 8.12
C SER A 132 -0.83 7.83 8.42
N MET A 133 0.14 7.88 9.34
CA MET A 133 0.91 6.70 9.74
C MET A 133 0.05 5.62 10.40
N VAL A 134 -0.81 6.00 11.35
CA VAL A 134 -1.72 5.06 12.00
C VAL A 134 -2.68 4.46 10.97
N MET A 135 -3.22 5.28 10.08
CA MET A 135 -4.12 4.82 9.03
C MET A 135 -3.42 3.89 8.03
N MET A 136 -2.18 4.19 7.63
CA MET A 136 -1.38 3.30 6.79
C MET A 136 -1.15 1.94 7.45
N LEU A 137 -0.83 1.90 8.75
CA LEU A 137 -0.66 0.64 9.48
C LEU A 137 -1.95 -0.18 9.52
N ILE A 138 -3.10 0.47 9.72
CA ILE A 138 -4.40 -0.20 9.72
C ILE A 138 -4.69 -0.75 8.31
N VAL A 139 -4.55 0.07 7.27
CA VAL A 139 -4.84 -0.31 5.88
C VAL A 139 -3.93 -1.45 5.42
N THR A 140 -2.62 -1.36 5.65
CA THR A 140 -1.67 -2.39 5.24
C THR A 140 -1.74 -3.64 6.13
N GLY A 141 -1.93 -3.49 7.44
CA GLY A 141 -2.02 -4.60 8.39
C GLY A 141 -3.30 -5.42 8.25
N VAL A 142 -4.47 -4.76 8.34
CA VAL A 142 -5.76 -5.41 8.10
C VAL A 142 -5.85 -5.90 6.66
N GLY A 143 -5.37 -5.10 5.70
CA GLY A 143 -5.27 -5.51 4.30
C GLY A 143 -4.46 -6.81 4.13
N PHE A 144 -3.30 -6.93 4.76
CA PHE A 144 -2.50 -8.16 4.73
C PHE A 144 -3.25 -9.36 5.30
N LEU A 145 -3.93 -9.21 6.44
CA LEU A 145 -4.73 -10.29 7.04
C LEU A 145 -5.86 -10.74 6.11
N ILE A 146 -6.55 -9.79 5.46
CA ILE A 146 -7.58 -10.10 4.46
C ILE A 146 -6.95 -10.88 3.30
N HIS A 147 -5.78 -10.48 2.80
CA HIS A 147 -5.11 -11.21 1.71
C HIS A 147 -4.78 -12.65 2.10
N VAL A 148 -4.22 -12.88 3.30
CA VAL A 148 -3.91 -14.23 3.80
C VAL A 148 -5.18 -15.06 3.95
N PHE A 149 -6.24 -14.48 4.51
CA PHE A 149 -7.54 -15.14 4.62
C PHE A 149 -8.09 -15.54 3.25
N SER A 150 -8.03 -14.62 2.28
CA SER A 150 -8.54 -14.84 0.93
C SER A 150 -7.80 -15.93 0.15
N VAL A 151 -6.53 -16.22 0.48
CA VAL A 151 -5.81 -17.36 -0.13
C VAL A 151 -6.48 -18.69 0.21
N GLY A 152 -6.98 -18.83 1.44
CA GLY A 152 -7.74 -20.01 1.87
C GLY A 152 -9.16 -19.99 1.31
N TYR A 153 -9.83 -18.84 1.43
CA TYR A 153 -11.26 -18.69 1.12
C TYR A 153 -11.56 -18.82 -0.37
N MET A 154 -10.76 -18.22 -1.25
CA MET A 154 -11.00 -18.21 -2.70
C MET A 154 -10.37 -19.39 -3.44
N ARG A 155 -9.80 -20.37 -2.71
CA ARG A 155 -8.93 -21.42 -3.28
C ARG A 155 -9.52 -22.13 -4.50
N ASP A 156 -10.82 -22.39 -4.48
CA ASP A 156 -11.53 -23.17 -5.50
C ASP A 156 -12.34 -22.27 -6.45
N ASP A 157 -12.15 -20.95 -6.41
CA ASP A 157 -12.84 -19.98 -7.27
C ASP A 157 -12.06 -19.74 -8.57
N PRO A 158 -12.67 -19.90 -9.77
CA PRO A 158 -12.01 -19.71 -11.05
C PRO A 158 -11.59 -18.25 -11.33
N GLY A 159 -12.18 -17.28 -10.63
CA GLY A 159 -11.87 -15.86 -10.68
C GLY A 159 -10.72 -15.43 -9.77
N TYR A 160 -9.95 -16.36 -9.21
CA TYR A 160 -8.87 -16.12 -8.25
C TYR A 160 -7.92 -14.94 -8.59
N PRO A 161 -7.28 -14.88 -9.79
CA PRO A 161 -6.36 -13.78 -10.11
C PRO A 161 -7.06 -12.44 -10.23
N ARG A 162 -8.32 -12.41 -10.68
CA ARG A 162 -9.12 -11.18 -10.79
C ARG A 162 -9.46 -10.62 -9.41
N TYR A 163 -9.86 -11.49 -8.49
CA TYR A 163 -10.15 -11.10 -7.11
C TYR A 163 -8.93 -10.44 -6.45
N PHE A 164 -7.76 -11.09 -6.51
CA PHE A 164 -6.53 -10.53 -5.93
C PHE A 164 -6.05 -9.27 -6.64
N ALA A 165 -6.32 -9.11 -7.94
CA ALA A 165 -6.05 -7.86 -8.63
C ALA A 165 -6.88 -6.72 -8.04
N TYR A 166 -8.21 -6.88 -7.95
CA TYR A 166 -9.07 -5.84 -7.39
C TYR A 166 -8.81 -5.56 -5.92
N LEU A 167 -8.50 -6.58 -5.12
CA LEU A 167 -8.15 -6.40 -3.72
C LEU A 167 -6.87 -5.54 -3.56
N ASN A 168 -5.86 -5.78 -4.39
CA ASN A 168 -4.65 -4.96 -4.44
C ASN A 168 -4.92 -3.52 -4.92
N LEU A 169 -5.80 -3.36 -5.92
CA LEU A 169 -6.18 -2.04 -6.44
C LEU A 169 -6.96 -1.22 -5.41
N PHE A 170 -7.86 -1.87 -4.67
CA PHE A 170 -8.60 -1.27 -3.56
C PHE A 170 -7.64 -0.70 -2.51
N VAL A 171 -6.64 -1.49 -2.10
CA VAL A 171 -5.63 -1.03 -1.14
C VAL A 171 -4.80 0.13 -1.72
N PHE A 172 -4.41 0.08 -2.99
CA PHE A 172 -3.69 1.18 -3.64
C PHE A 172 -4.44 2.52 -3.51
N PHE A 173 -5.74 2.53 -3.81
CA PHE A 173 -6.55 3.74 -3.69
C PHE A 173 -6.79 4.14 -2.24
N MET A 174 -6.95 3.18 -1.34
CA MET A 174 -7.06 3.45 0.10
C MET A 174 -5.78 4.11 0.65
N LEU A 175 -4.60 3.63 0.23
CA LEU A 175 -3.31 4.24 0.60
C LEU A 175 -3.14 5.63 -0.02
N THR A 176 -3.55 5.82 -1.28
CA THR A 176 -3.56 7.13 -1.94
C THR A 176 -4.47 8.13 -1.20
N LEU A 177 -5.62 7.66 -0.70
CA LEU A 177 -6.58 8.47 0.06
C LEU A 177 -5.95 8.94 1.38
N VAL A 178 -5.41 8.01 2.18
CA VAL A 178 -4.88 8.33 3.52
C VAL A 178 -3.57 9.12 3.49
N MET A 179 -2.79 9.01 2.40
CA MET A 179 -1.53 9.74 2.24
C MET A 179 -1.65 11.01 1.39
N GLY A 180 -2.85 11.38 0.94
CA GLY A 180 -3.02 12.51 0.02
C GLY A 180 -2.68 13.87 0.66
N ALA A 181 -1.69 14.59 0.11
CA ALA A 181 -1.31 15.93 0.61
C ALA A 181 -2.21 17.07 0.12
N SER A 182 -3.24 16.78 -0.67
CA SER A 182 -4.16 17.79 -1.20
C SER A 182 -5.55 17.19 -1.46
N TYR A 183 -6.59 18.03 -1.41
CA TYR A 183 -7.97 17.59 -1.67
C TYR A 183 -8.15 16.88 -3.01
N PRO A 184 -7.52 17.33 -4.13
CA PRO A 184 -7.63 16.58 -5.38
C PRO A 184 -7.04 15.17 -5.32
N VAL A 185 -5.91 14.97 -4.63
CA VAL A 185 -5.31 13.63 -4.47
C VAL A 185 -6.19 12.75 -3.59
N LEU A 186 -6.72 13.30 -2.50
CA LEU A 186 -7.68 12.61 -1.63
C LEU A 186 -8.92 12.19 -2.41
N PHE A 187 -9.46 13.07 -3.27
CA PHE A 187 -10.62 12.78 -4.12
C PHE A 187 -10.35 11.65 -5.11
N VAL A 188 -9.14 11.58 -5.70
CA VAL A 188 -8.75 10.43 -6.55
C VAL A 188 -8.75 9.13 -5.75
N GLY A 189 -8.23 9.14 -4.53
CA GLY A 189 -8.29 7.98 -3.63
C GLY A 189 -9.74 7.59 -3.30
N TRP A 190 -10.59 8.56 -2.98
CA TRP A 190 -12.00 8.36 -2.66
C TRP A 190 -12.79 7.70 -3.80
N GLU A 191 -12.75 8.29 -4.99
CA GLU A 191 -13.44 7.76 -6.17
C GLU A 191 -12.87 6.39 -6.58
N GLY A 192 -11.56 6.21 -6.46
CA GLY A 192 -10.90 4.93 -6.75
C GLY A 192 -11.33 3.80 -5.81
N VAL A 193 -11.50 4.09 -4.52
CA VAL A 193 -12.07 3.14 -3.55
C VAL A 193 -13.52 2.81 -3.93
N GLY A 194 -14.32 3.82 -4.29
CA GLY A 194 -15.70 3.63 -4.78
C GLY A 194 -15.76 2.72 -6.01
N LEU A 195 -14.90 2.96 -6.99
CA LEU A 195 -14.80 2.15 -8.21
C LEU A 195 -14.45 0.69 -7.92
N CYS A 196 -13.51 0.44 -6.99
CA CYS A 196 -13.11 -0.92 -6.63
C CYS A 196 -14.16 -1.66 -5.80
N SER A 197 -15.09 -0.93 -5.18
CA SER A 197 -16.17 -1.51 -4.38
C SER A 197 -17.38 -1.98 -5.20
N TYR A 198 -17.48 -1.50 -6.45
CA TYR A 198 -18.51 -1.88 -7.41
C TYR A 198 -18.13 -3.15 -8.18
#